data_AF-X1E8V0-F1
#
_entry.id   AF-X1E8V0-F1
#
_cell.length_a   1.000
_cell.length_b   1.000
_cell.length_c   1.000
_cell.angle_alpha   90.00
_cell.angle_beta   90.00
_cell.angle_gamma   90.00
#
_symmetry.space_group_name_H-M   'P 1'
#
loop_
_entity.id
_entity.type
_entity.pdbx_description
1 polymer ?
#
loop_
_entity_poly.entity_id
_entity_poly.type
_entity_poly.pdbx_seq_one_letter_code
_entity_poly.pdbx_strand_id
1 'polypeptide(L)' 'FSTNITLAKEKLGIYTTLDEPLARAIMAAFEEDTGIEVEWVRLSGGECVA' A
#
# COMPACT_ATOMS: atom_id res chain seq x y z
N PHE A 1 -16.63 -27.06 -13.58
CA PHE A 1 -17.06 -25.95 -12.73
C PHE A 1 -15.84 -25.13 -12.37
N SER A 2 -15.60 -24.00 -13.05
CA SER A 2 -14.53 -23.08 -12.67
C SER A 2 -15.15 -22.06 -11.74
N THR A 3 -14.94 -22.24 -10.44
CA THR A 3 -15.35 -21.26 -9.43
C THR A 3 -14.41 -20.06 -9.57
N ASN A 4 -14.89 -18.95 -10.14
CA ASN A 4 -14.22 -17.66 -10.02
C ASN A 4 -14.30 -17.23 -8.55
N ILE A 5 -13.32 -17.65 -7.76
CA ILE A 5 -13.11 -17.13 -6.41
C ILE A 5 -12.50 -15.74 -6.59
N THR A 6 -13.34 -14.71 -6.59
CA THR A 6 -12.87 -13.34 -6.39
C THR A 6 -12.59 -13.18 -4.90
N LEU A 7 -11.38 -13.54 -4.45
CA LEU A 7 -10.85 -13.04 -3.19
C LEU A 7 -10.89 -11.51 -3.29
N ALA A 8 -11.60 -10.86 -2.36
CA ALA A 8 -11.66 -9.41 -2.32
C ALA A 8 -10.22 -8.89 -2.35
N LYS A 9 -9.87 -8.08 -3.37
CA LYS A 9 -8.52 -7.55 -3.53
C LYS A 9 -8.18 -6.79 -2.24
N GLU A 10 -7.31 -7.37 -1.43
CA GLU A 10 -6.90 -6.76 -0.17
C GLU A 10 -6.25 -5.42 -0.52
N LYS A 11 -6.62 -4.38 0.23
CA LYS A 11 -6.07 -3.04 0.07
C LYS A 11 -5.32 -2.67 1.34
N LEU A 12 -4.05 -2.31 1.20
CA LEU A 12 -3.20 -1.92 2.31
C LEU A 12 -3.06 -0.39 2.35
N GLY A 13 -3.62 0.23 3.39
CA GLY A 13 -3.47 1.66 3.67
C GLY A 13 -2.21 1.94 4.49
N ILE A 14 -1.28 2.75 3.97
CA ILE A 14 -0.01 3.08 4.64
C ILE A 14 0.13 4.58 4.89
N TYR A 15 0.33 4.95 6.15
CA TYR A 15 0.75 6.29 6.54
C TYR A 15 2.23 6.26 6.89
N THR A 16 3.04 7.03 6.18
CA THR A 16 4.50 7.00 6.36
C THR A 16 5.13 8.38 6.33
N THR A 17 6.21 8.53 7.09
CA THR A 17 7.07 9.72 7.11
C THR A 17 8.31 9.55 6.22
N LEU A 18 8.46 8.40 5.56
CA LEU A 18 9.52 8.16 4.58
C LEU A 18 9.53 9.24 3.50
N ASP A 19 10.70 9.49 2.92
CA ASP A 19 10.78 10.31 1.72
C ASP A 19 9.98 9.65 0.59
N GLU A 20 9.37 10.49 -0.24
CA GLU A 20 8.47 10.03 -1.31
C GLU A 20 9.13 9.07 -2.31
N PRO A 21 10.40 9.29 -2.74
CA PRO A 21 11.10 8.33 -3.60
C PRO A 21 11.24 6.94 -2.97
N LEU A 22 11.67 6.86 -1.71
CA LEU A 22 11.88 5.59 -1.02
C LEU A 22 10.57 4.88 -0.69
N ALA A 23 9.55 5.62 -0.25
CA ALA A 23 8.22 5.08 0.02
C ALA A 23 7.64 4.40 -1.24
N ARG A 24 7.67 5.10 -2.38
CA ARG A 24 7.20 4.55 -3.66
C ARG A 24 7.92 3.28 -4.07
N ALA A 25 9.24 3.22 -3.92
CA ALA A 25 10.02 2.05 -4.28
C ALA A 25 9.64 0.82 -3.45
N ILE A 26 9.47 1.00 -2.14
CA ILE A 26 9.09 -0.09 -1.23
C ILE A 26 7.68 -0.59 -1.51
N MET A 27 6.74 0.33 -1.74
CA MET A 27 5.34 -0.01 -2.03
C MET A 27 5.21 -0.73 -3.36
N ALA A 28 5.89 -0.26 -4.41
CA ALA A 28 5.89 -0.93 -5.71
C ALA A 28 6.48 -2.35 -5.61
N ALA A 29 7.56 -2.54 -4.86
CA ALA A 29 8.12 -3.87 -4.62
C ALA A 29 7.17 -4.79 -3.86
N PHE A 30 6.43 -4.24 -2.88
CA PHE A 30 5.41 -5.00 -2.14
C PHE A 30 4.20 -5.37 -3.01
N GLU A 31 3.70 -4.45 -3.84
CA GLU A 31 2.62 -4.73 -4.79
C GLU A 31 3.03 -5.80 -5.81
N GLU A 32 4.28 -5.77 -6.29
CA GLU A 32 4.83 -6.77 -7.22
C GLU A 32 4.92 -8.16 -6.58
N ASP A 33 5.37 -8.26 -5.33
CA ASP A 33 5.54 -9.54 -4.63
C ASP A 33 4.20 -10.16 -4.20
N THR A 34 3.26 -9.32 -3.75
CA THR A 34 2.01 -9.79 -3.11
C THR A 34 0.77 -9.70 -4.00
N GLY A 35 0.76 -8.84 -5.03
CA GLY A 35 -0.42 -8.52 -5.82
C GLY A 35 -1.50 -7.72 -5.08
N ILE A 36 -1.22 -7.28 -3.86
CA ILE A 36 -2.09 -6.45 -3.01
C ILE A 36 -1.94 -4.99 -3.43
N GLU A 37 -3.05 -4.26 -3.52
CA GLU A 37 -3.00 -2.83 -3.85
C GLU A 37 -2.64 -2.01 -2.61
N VAL A 38 -1.68 -1.10 -2.74
CA VAL A 38 -1.18 -0.27 -1.65
C VAL A 38 -1.58 1.18 -1.88
N GLU A 39 -2.47 1.69 -1.03
CA GLU A 39 -2.81 3.10 -0.97
C GLU A 39 -1.99 3.74 0.15
N TRP A 40 -1.25 4.81 -0.16
CA TRP A 40 -0.38 5.42 0.85
C TRP A 40 -0.41 6.93 0.83
N VAL A 41 -0.18 7.51 2.00
CA VAL A 41 -0.13 8.95 2.23
C VAL A 41 1.17 9.29 2.91
N ARG A 42 1.92 10.21 2.29
CA ARG A 42 3.09 10.82 2.93
C ARG A 42 2.62 11.80 3.99
N LEU A 43 2.91 11.51 5.23
CA LEU A 43 2.71 12.46 6.32
C LEU A 43 3.91 13.40 6.33
N SER A 44 3.69 14.68 6.03
CA SER A 44 4.69 15.75 6.23
C SER A 44 4.82 16.04 7.72
N GLY A 45 5.53 15.17 8.46
CA GLY A 45 6.13 15.46 9.76
C GLY A 45 5.27 16.20 10.80
N GLY A 46 3.98 15.90 10.97
CA GLY A 46 3.17 16.60 11.98
C GLY A 46 1.69 16.24 12.13
N GLU A 47 1.12 15.36 11.30
CA GLU A 47 -0.36 15.18 11.26
C GLU A 47 -0.81 13.74 11.50
N CYS A 48 -0.08 12.95 12.30
CA CYS A 48 -0.66 11.74 12.89
C CYS A 48 -1.71 12.15 13.93
N VAL A 49 -2.91 12.50 13.50
CA VAL A 49 -4.09 12.50 14.37
C VAL A 49 -4.69 11.09 14.28
N ALA A 50 -4.83 10.48 15.46
CA ALA A 50 -5.24 9.10 15.68
C ALA A 50 -6.56 8.71 15.01
#